data_AF-A0A925UVN4-F1
#
_entry.id   AF-A0A925UVN4-F1
#
_cell.length_a   1.000
_cell.length_b   1.000
_cell.length_c   1.000
_cell.angle_alpha   90.00
_cell.angle_beta   90.00
_cell.angle_gamma   90.00
#
_symmetry.space_group_name_H-M   'P 1'
#
loop_
_entity.id
_entity.type
_entity.pdbx_description
1 polymer ?
#
loop_
_entity_poly.entity_id
_entity_poly.type
_entity_poly.pdbx_seq_one_letter_code
_entity_poly.pdbx_strand_id
1 'polypeptide(L)'
;MRIDRMLASLAIAIAFASPQSSPKVLPVGPLPTAFLAYGFSPNSKRIVYSKLDDAVNFDPKKRNIWIANADGSNARIVTSGVGRPEWTGDGASLIYIKPTATGDDLCRFDIASKTETSLGLNLVVGGGARCSKTNRIVFAARLTNREQQCFTCTLDGQDVRQITFGRGQAFDPVWSPDGTKIAYFRELGDGKDQIWVINPDGSNPLRISDPAKHNYYPEFGPNGSVSYMSHLTKNSQSFLLHNMRGRTLSTFAYRTESIRWSPDGKRAIFAVSDGEKMALYVCNADGSGPKRIGQ
;
A
#
# COMPACT_ATOMS: atom_id res chain seq x y z
N MET A 1 -2.23 6.71 -49.15
CA MET A 1 -1.95 5.48 -48.39
C MET A 1 -1.15 5.89 -47.15
N ARG A 2 -1.82 5.84 -45.98
CA ARG A 2 -1.39 5.90 -44.55
C ARG A 2 -0.04 6.56 -44.21
N ILE A 3 -0.04 7.79 -43.70
CA ILE A 3 -0.06 8.21 -42.26
C ILE A 3 1.20 7.78 -41.51
N ASP A 4 2.15 8.71 -41.50
CA ASP A 4 3.40 8.70 -40.73
C ASP A 4 3.20 9.34 -39.34
N ARG A 5 3.79 8.68 -38.34
CA ARG A 5 4.43 9.24 -37.13
C ARG A 5 3.63 10.20 -36.23
N MET A 6 2.87 9.61 -35.30
CA MET A 6 2.67 10.16 -33.94
C MET A 6 3.07 9.11 -32.90
N LEU A 7 4.36 9.07 -32.54
CA LEU A 7 4.83 8.47 -31.28
C LEU A 7 5.87 9.42 -30.71
N ALA A 8 5.39 10.49 -30.07
CA ALA A 8 6.22 11.33 -29.24
C ALA A 8 6.59 10.54 -27.97
N SER A 9 7.86 10.19 -27.89
CA SER A 9 8.53 9.54 -26.77
C SER A 9 8.33 10.31 -25.46
N LEU A 10 7.58 9.76 -24.52
CA LEU A 10 7.61 10.22 -23.13
C LEU A 10 8.77 9.49 -22.41
N ALA A 11 10.00 9.85 -22.76
CA ALA A 11 11.14 9.58 -21.89
C ALA A 11 11.07 10.59 -20.75
N ILE A 12 10.59 10.17 -19.58
CA ILE A 12 10.67 10.97 -18.36
C ILE A 12 12.15 10.96 -17.94
N ALA A 13 12.91 11.90 -18.48
CA ALA A 13 14.21 12.28 -17.96
C ALA A 13 13.98 13.00 -16.62
N ILE A 14 14.38 12.36 -15.53
CA ILE A 14 14.57 13.04 -14.24
C ILE A 14 15.82 13.93 -14.45
N ALA A 15 15.60 15.15 -14.94
CA ALA A 15 16.63 16.16 -14.97
C ALA A 15 16.84 16.65 -13.53
N PHE A 16 17.97 16.26 -12.94
CA PHE A 16 18.48 16.90 -11.73
C PHE A 16 18.66 18.38 -12.01
N ALA A 17 17.92 19.22 -11.29
CA ALA A 17 18.36 20.58 -11.08
C ALA A 17 19.70 20.56 -10.32
N SER A 18 20.64 21.38 -10.77
CA SER A 18 21.94 21.69 -10.19
C SER A 18 21.93 21.81 -8.64
N PRO A 19 23.02 21.44 -7.93
CA PRO A 19 23.04 21.30 -6.48
C PRO A 19 23.16 22.66 -5.79
N GLN A 20 22.04 23.31 -5.47
CA GLN A 20 22.03 24.52 -4.62
C GLN A 20 20.99 24.45 -3.48
N SER A 21 20.38 23.30 -3.23
CA SER A 21 19.88 22.99 -1.88
C SER A 21 19.89 21.48 -1.69
N SER A 22 20.69 21.02 -0.74
CA SER A 22 20.64 19.64 -0.27
C SER A 22 19.19 19.33 0.15
N PRO A 23 18.58 18.21 -0.30
CA PRO A 23 17.29 17.80 0.24
C PRO A 23 17.46 17.70 1.76
N LYS A 24 16.63 18.45 2.51
CA LYS A 24 16.62 18.41 3.98
C LYS A 24 16.46 16.95 4.41
N VAL A 25 17.53 16.35 4.92
CA VAL A 25 17.51 15.02 5.52
C VAL A 25 16.75 15.18 6.84
N LEU A 26 15.54 14.62 6.92
CA LEU A 26 14.76 14.60 8.15
C LEU A 26 15.41 13.62 9.14
N PRO A 27 15.44 13.92 10.46
CA PRO A 27 16.09 13.06 11.45
C PRO A 27 15.46 11.66 11.47
N VAL A 28 16.31 10.65 11.64
CA VAL A 28 16.00 9.22 11.49
C VAL A 28 16.12 8.56 12.86
N GLY A 29 15.00 8.26 13.52
CA GLY A 29 14.99 7.42 14.71
C GLY A 29 14.39 6.03 14.46
N PRO A 30 14.31 5.15 15.47
CA PRO A 30 13.69 3.83 15.33
C PRO A 30 12.23 3.94 14.85
N LEU A 31 11.76 2.99 14.04
CA LEU A 31 10.36 2.95 13.60
C LEU A 31 9.49 2.44 14.77
N PRO A 32 8.59 3.24 15.36
CA PRO A 32 7.60 2.69 16.29
C PRO A 32 6.65 1.77 15.51
N THR A 33 6.27 0.64 16.11
CA THR A 33 5.41 -0.45 15.59
C THR A 33 3.96 -0.06 15.26
N ALA A 34 3.65 1.23 15.19
CA ALA A 34 2.33 1.75 14.87
C ALA A 34 2.17 1.88 13.35
N PHE A 35 1.87 0.76 12.68
CA PHE A 35 1.52 0.74 11.26
C PHE A 35 0.42 1.76 10.95
N LEU A 36 0.74 2.93 10.41
CA LEU A 36 -0.30 3.81 9.85
C LEU A 36 -0.63 3.25 8.48
N ALA A 37 -1.86 2.80 8.28
CA ALA A 37 -2.36 2.47 6.95
C ALA A 37 -3.16 3.66 6.43
N TYR A 38 -2.88 4.08 5.21
CA TYR A 38 -3.42 5.29 4.62
C TYR A 38 -3.54 5.18 3.10
N GLY A 39 -4.38 6.03 2.51
CA GLY A 39 -4.59 6.06 1.07
C GLY A 39 -5.44 7.23 0.62
N PHE A 40 -5.28 7.60 -0.65
CA PHE A 40 -6.16 8.56 -1.30
C PHE A 40 -7.47 7.90 -1.72
N SER A 41 -8.56 8.65 -1.63
CA SER A 41 -9.81 8.32 -2.31
C SER A 41 -9.61 8.27 -3.84
N PRO A 42 -10.45 7.52 -4.59
CA PRO A 42 -10.31 7.37 -6.05
C PRO A 42 -10.26 8.68 -6.83
N ASN A 43 -10.99 9.70 -6.38
CA ASN A 43 -11.00 11.03 -6.98
C ASN A 43 -9.87 11.95 -6.48
N SER A 44 -8.96 11.44 -5.64
CA SER A 44 -7.82 12.15 -5.03
C SER A 44 -8.19 13.35 -4.14
N LYS A 45 -9.47 13.57 -3.78
CA LYS A 45 -9.88 14.74 -2.97
C LYS A 45 -9.85 14.51 -1.47
N ARG A 46 -9.93 13.25 -1.04
CA ARG A 46 -9.90 12.83 0.37
C ARG A 46 -8.79 11.82 0.62
N ILE A 47 -8.39 11.69 1.87
CA ILE A 47 -7.53 10.62 2.38
C ILE A 47 -8.27 9.83 3.45
N VAL A 48 -7.90 8.56 3.58
CA VAL A 48 -8.22 7.73 4.74
C VAL A 48 -6.92 7.37 5.44
N TYR A 49 -6.94 7.28 6.77
CA TYR A 49 -5.81 6.79 7.55
C TYR A 49 -6.26 6.18 8.86
N SER A 50 -5.48 5.24 9.40
CA SER A 50 -5.69 4.72 10.75
C SER A 50 -4.77 5.41 11.75
N LYS A 51 -5.26 5.75 12.95
CA LYS A 51 -4.48 6.39 14.02
C LYS A 51 -4.76 5.70 15.36
N LEU A 52 -3.74 5.52 16.20
CA LEU A 52 -3.91 5.15 17.61
C LEU A 52 -3.94 6.42 18.47
N ASP A 53 -4.86 6.48 19.43
CA ASP A 53 -4.96 7.63 20.33
C ASP A 53 -3.91 7.58 21.46
N ASP A 54 -3.46 6.38 21.86
CA ASP A 54 -2.36 6.16 22.81
C ASP A 54 -1.24 5.35 22.14
N ALA A 55 -0.13 6.02 21.83
CA ALA A 55 1.05 5.41 21.21
C ALA A 55 1.98 4.74 22.23
N VAL A 56 1.82 5.02 23.52
CA VAL A 56 2.69 4.49 24.59
C VAL A 56 2.28 3.07 24.95
N ASN A 57 0.97 2.81 25.04
CA ASN A 57 0.43 1.47 25.27
C ASN A 57 -0.24 0.95 23.99
N PHE A 58 0.54 0.33 23.11
CA PHE A 58 0.03 -0.21 21.85
C PHE A 58 -1.09 -1.24 22.11
N ASP A 59 -2.32 -0.83 21.81
CA ASP A 59 -3.48 -1.70 21.76
C ASP A 59 -4.12 -1.56 20.36
N PRO A 60 -4.05 -2.58 19.49
CA PRO A 60 -4.62 -2.51 18.15
C PRO A 60 -6.14 -2.28 18.18
N LYS A 61 -6.82 -2.60 19.30
CA LYS A 61 -8.26 -2.36 19.50
C LYS A 61 -8.58 -0.90 19.86
N LYS A 62 -7.58 -0.04 20.06
CA LYS A 62 -7.74 1.41 20.28
C LYS A 62 -7.44 2.25 19.03
N ARG A 63 -7.41 1.61 17.87
CA ARG A 63 -7.13 2.26 16.60
C ARG A 63 -8.42 2.79 15.97
N ASN A 64 -8.37 4.02 15.50
CA ASN A 64 -9.46 4.71 14.82
C ASN A 64 -9.15 4.87 13.33
N ILE A 65 -10.17 4.74 12.49
CA ILE A 65 -10.10 5.11 11.07
C ILE A 65 -10.63 6.53 10.92
N TRP A 66 -9.84 7.37 10.27
CA TRP A 66 -10.13 8.77 9.99
C TRP A 66 -10.27 8.99 8.49
N ILE A 67 -11.16 9.90 8.12
CA ILE A 67 -11.19 10.52 6.78
C ILE A 67 -10.91 12.00 6.94
N ALA A 68 -10.10 12.56 6.04
CA ALA A 68 -9.86 13.99 5.91
C ALA A 68 -9.89 14.39 4.43
N ASN A 69 -9.95 15.70 4.17
CA ASN A 69 -9.60 16.24 2.87
C ASN A 69 -8.13 15.93 2.55
N ALA A 70 -7.77 15.92 1.27
CA ALA A 70 -6.41 15.56 0.83
C ALA A 70 -5.32 16.53 1.30
N ASP A 71 -5.69 17.71 1.79
CA ASP A 71 -4.80 18.69 2.42
C ASP A 71 -4.68 18.53 3.94
N GLY A 72 -5.36 17.53 4.51
CA GLY A 72 -5.44 17.23 5.95
C GLY A 72 -6.59 17.94 6.69
N SER A 73 -7.31 18.86 6.05
CA SER A 73 -8.43 19.56 6.68
C SER A 73 -9.65 18.67 6.87
N ASN A 74 -10.58 19.09 7.73
CA ASN A 74 -11.85 18.38 7.96
C ASN A 74 -11.68 16.90 8.35
N ALA A 75 -10.67 16.61 9.17
CA ALA A 75 -10.42 15.27 9.68
C ALA A 75 -11.51 14.84 10.67
N ARG A 76 -12.08 13.66 10.46
CA ARG A 76 -13.10 13.07 11.35
C ARG A 76 -12.94 11.56 11.47
N ILE A 77 -13.30 11.03 12.62
CA ILE A 77 -13.39 9.59 12.86
C ILE A 77 -14.58 9.02 12.07
N VAL A 78 -14.36 7.86 11.45
CA VAL A 78 -15.38 7.09 10.73
C VAL A 78 -15.81 5.88 11.56
N THR A 79 -14.84 5.17 12.13
CA THR A 79 -15.03 3.98 12.95
C THR A 79 -13.82 3.75 13.86
N SER A 80 -14.01 2.97 14.92
CA SER A 80 -13.06 2.77 16.01
C SER A 80 -12.85 1.28 16.30
N GLY A 81 -11.70 0.94 16.88
CA GLY A 81 -11.30 -0.43 17.18
C GLY A 81 -10.94 -1.28 15.96
N VAL A 82 -10.56 -0.62 14.86
CA VAL A 82 -10.29 -1.26 13.56
C VAL A 82 -9.11 -0.60 12.86
N GLY A 83 -8.54 -1.27 11.85
CA GLY A 83 -7.32 -0.81 11.21
C GLY A 83 -7.21 -1.19 9.74
N ARG A 84 -6.15 -0.68 9.10
CA ARG A 84 -5.80 -0.96 7.70
C ARG A 84 -6.91 -0.60 6.70
N PRO A 85 -7.41 0.65 6.74
CA PRO A 85 -8.45 1.09 5.82
C PRO A 85 -7.94 1.23 4.38
N GLU A 86 -8.85 1.00 3.44
CA GLU A 86 -8.68 1.27 2.02
C GLU A 86 -10.01 1.76 1.43
N TRP A 87 -9.96 2.68 0.46
CA TRP A 87 -11.15 3.10 -0.28
C TRP A 87 -11.61 2.03 -1.27
N THR A 88 -12.93 1.88 -1.43
CA THR A 88 -13.46 1.18 -2.61
C THR A 88 -13.16 1.98 -3.88
N GLY A 89 -13.10 1.33 -5.04
CA GLY A 89 -12.78 1.96 -6.33
C GLY A 89 -13.77 3.03 -6.75
N ASP A 90 -15.02 2.95 -6.31
CA ASP A 90 -16.04 3.99 -6.48
C ASP A 90 -15.96 5.14 -5.46
N GLY A 91 -15.21 4.97 -4.36
CA GLY A 91 -15.07 5.96 -3.30
C GLY A 91 -16.31 6.14 -2.42
N ALA A 92 -17.30 5.25 -2.51
CA ALA A 92 -18.53 5.27 -1.72
C ALA A 92 -18.37 4.61 -0.35
N SER A 93 -17.43 3.66 -0.22
CA SER A 93 -17.20 2.89 0.99
C SER A 93 -15.72 2.80 1.34
N LEU A 94 -15.46 2.32 2.56
CA LEU A 94 -14.14 1.85 2.97
C LEU A 94 -14.19 0.33 3.17
N ILE A 95 -13.07 -0.34 2.93
CA ILE A 95 -12.80 -1.68 3.45
C ILE A 95 -11.74 -1.59 4.54
N TYR A 96 -11.83 -2.42 5.57
CA TYR A 96 -10.83 -2.47 6.65
C TYR A 96 -10.89 -3.80 7.38
N ILE A 97 -9.85 -4.05 8.17
CA ILE A 97 -9.74 -5.25 8.98
C ILE A 97 -10.27 -4.99 10.37
N LYS A 98 -11.12 -5.92 10.82
CA LYS A 98 -11.75 -5.93 12.13
C LYS A 98 -11.30 -7.17 12.90
N PRO A 99 -10.57 -7.00 14.02
CA PRO A 99 -10.24 -8.12 14.89
C PRO A 99 -11.49 -8.76 15.47
N THR A 100 -11.58 -10.09 15.41
CA THR A 100 -12.65 -10.87 16.05
C THR A 100 -12.06 -11.90 17.03
N ALA A 101 -12.91 -12.59 17.80
CA ALA A 101 -12.47 -13.62 18.73
C ALA A 101 -11.81 -14.82 18.04
N THR A 102 -12.13 -15.08 16.76
CA THR A 102 -11.67 -16.25 16.00
C THR A 102 -10.60 -15.90 14.95
N GLY A 103 -10.24 -14.63 14.83
CA GLY A 103 -9.29 -14.12 13.84
C GLY A 103 -9.76 -12.82 13.20
N ASP A 104 -8.87 -12.15 12.50
CA ASP A 104 -9.17 -10.90 11.79
C ASP A 104 -10.10 -11.17 10.58
N ASP A 105 -11.15 -10.36 10.44
CA ASP A 105 -12.09 -10.42 9.32
C ASP A 105 -12.06 -9.11 8.51
N LEU A 106 -12.53 -9.17 7.26
CA LEU A 106 -12.66 -8.02 6.38
C LEU A 106 -14.08 -7.46 6.46
N CYS A 107 -14.18 -6.15 6.70
CA CYS A 107 -15.44 -5.43 6.77
C CYS A 107 -15.48 -4.33 5.70
N ARG A 108 -16.69 -4.03 5.23
CA ARG A 108 -16.99 -2.86 4.40
C ARG A 108 -17.85 -1.88 5.20
N PHE A 109 -17.53 -0.60 5.10
CA PHE A 109 -18.31 0.47 5.70
C PHE A 109 -18.79 1.45 4.63
N ASP A 110 -20.10 1.56 4.48
CA ASP A 110 -20.72 2.55 3.61
C ASP A 110 -20.69 3.94 4.27
N ILE A 111 -20.18 4.94 3.56
CA ILE A 111 -19.95 6.27 4.15
C ILE A 111 -21.25 7.06 4.25
N ALA A 112 -22.19 6.86 3.33
CA ALA A 112 -23.43 7.63 3.27
C ALA A 112 -24.42 7.10 4.30
N SER A 113 -24.66 5.79 4.33
CA SER A 113 -25.59 5.15 5.27
C SER A 113 -24.97 4.90 6.65
N LYS A 114 -23.63 4.96 6.76
CA LYS A 114 -22.87 4.59 7.97
C LYS A 114 -23.08 3.15 8.40
N THR A 115 -23.32 2.26 7.43
CA THR A 115 -23.56 0.84 7.68
C THR A 115 -22.27 0.05 7.52
N GLU A 116 -21.97 -0.79 8.51
CA GLU A 116 -20.89 -1.78 8.44
C GLU A 116 -21.46 -3.13 8.01
N THR A 117 -20.71 -3.86 7.18
CA THR A 117 -21.03 -5.22 6.75
C THR A 117 -19.76 -6.06 6.77
N SER A 118 -19.78 -7.18 7.51
CA SER A 118 -18.73 -8.21 7.44
C SER A 118 -18.83 -8.98 6.12
N LEU A 119 -17.68 -9.31 5.53
CA LEU A 119 -17.63 -10.07 4.28
C LEU A 119 -17.71 -11.60 4.49
N GLY A 120 -17.59 -12.10 5.73
CA GLY A 120 -17.85 -13.50 6.05
C GLY A 120 -16.98 -14.52 5.31
N LEU A 121 -15.69 -14.21 5.10
CA LEU A 121 -14.81 -14.94 4.18
C LEU A 121 -14.41 -16.35 4.63
N ASN A 122 -14.74 -16.76 5.88
CA ASN A 122 -14.29 -18.02 6.50
C ASN A 122 -12.76 -18.24 6.43
N LEU A 123 -12.01 -17.14 6.46
CA LEU A 123 -10.55 -17.09 6.41
C LEU A 123 -10.06 -16.16 7.51
N VAL A 124 -8.86 -16.40 8.02
CA VAL A 124 -8.17 -15.45 8.89
C VAL A 124 -7.40 -14.48 7.99
N VAL A 125 -7.87 -13.24 7.91
CA VAL A 125 -7.27 -12.19 7.08
C VAL A 125 -5.99 -11.68 7.76
N GLY A 126 -4.94 -11.44 6.98
CA GLY A 126 -3.66 -10.92 7.44
C GLY A 126 -3.15 -9.78 6.57
N GLY A 127 -2.36 -8.88 7.13
CA GLY A 127 -1.82 -7.72 6.38
C GLY A 127 -2.91 -6.69 6.07
N GLY A 128 -2.76 -5.88 5.02
CA GLY A 128 -3.78 -4.90 4.58
C GLY A 128 -4.44 -5.30 3.26
N ALA A 129 -5.78 -5.25 3.21
CA ALA A 129 -6.52 -5.45 1.95
C ALA A 129 -6.40 -4.23 1.02
N ARG A 130 -6.57 -4.46 -0.29
CA ARG A 130 -6.51 -3.44 -1.34
C ARG A 130 -7.67 -3.61 -2.31
N CYS A 131 -8.22 -2.50 -2.79
CA CYS A 131 -9.35 -2.51 -3.72
C CYS A 131 -8.91 -2.01 -5.10
N SER A 132 -9.35 -2.68 -6.15
CA SER A 132 -9.15 -2.24 -7.53
C SER A 132 -10.14 -1.12 -7.90
N LYS A 133 -9.87 -0.41 -9.01
CA LYS A 133 -10.81 0.56 -9.59
C LYS A 133 -12.15 -0.06 -9.99
N THR A 134 -12.18 -1.36 -10.24
CA THR A 134 -13.38 -2.13 -10.59
C THR A 134 -14.00 -2.82 -9.39
N ASN A 135 -13.70 -2.36 -8.16
CA ASN A 135 -14.30 -2.88 -6.93
C ASN A 135 -14.03 -4.38 -6.67
N ARG A 136 -12.84 -4.86 -7.04
CA ARG A 136 -12.37 -6.19 -6.62
C ARG A 136 -11.33 -6.05 -5.52
N ILE A 137 -11.46 -6.85 -4.47
CA ILE A 137 -10.55 -6.82 -3.34
C ILE A 137 -9.45 -7.85 -3.57
N VAL A 138 -8.21 -7.49 -3.25
CA VAL A 138 -7.12 -8.44 -3.02
C VAL A 138 -6.65 -8.32 -1.58
N PHE A 139 -6.37 -9.45 -0.94
CA PHE A 139 -5.99 -9.51 0.46
C PHE A 139 -5.14 -10.75 0.71
N ALA A 140 -4.34 -10.72 1.77
CA ALA A 140 -3.65 -11.91 2.24
C ALA A 140 -4.47 -12.56 3.35
N ALA A 141 -4.55 -13.88 3.35
CA ALA A 141 -5.33 -14.64 4.33
C ALA A 141 -4.83 -16.08 4.43
N ARG A 142 -5.33 -16.80 5.44
CA ARG A 142 -5.04 -18.23 5.63
C ARG A 142 -6.24 -18.96 6.19
N LEU A 143 -6.30 -20.25 5.88
CA LEU A 143 -7.02 -21.20 6.74
C LEU A 143 -6.22 -21.41 8.03
N THR A 144 -6.91 -21.75 9.12
CA THR A 144 -6.28 -22.05 10.41
C THR A 144 -5.15 -23.07 10.24
N ASN A 145 -3.98 -22.78 10.83
CA ASN A 145 -2.77 -23.61 10.76
C ASN A 145 -2.20 -23.83 9.34
N ARG A 146 -2.52 -22.96 8.37
CA ARG A 146 -1.90 -22.94 7.04
C ARG A 146 -1.04 -21.69 6.83
N GLU A 147 -0.15 -21.75 5.84
CA GLU A 147 0.62 -20.61 5.37
C GLU A 147 -0.31 -19.53 4.81
N GLN A 148 0.06 -18.26 4.98
CA GLN A 148 -0.66 -17.14 4.40
C GLN A 148 -0.47 -17.07 2.89
N GLN A 149 -1.57 -16.91 2.16
CA GLN A 149 -1.60 -16.77 0.71
C GLN A 149 -2.45 -15.55 0.32
N CYS A 150 -2.30 -15.08 -0.91
CA CYS A 150 -3.11 -14.01 -1.44
C CYS A 150 -4.39 -14.57 -2.07
N PHE A 151 -5.50 -13.85 -1.85
CA PHE A 151 -6.83 -14.15 -2.34
C PHE A 151 -7.43 -12.89 -2.97
N THR A 152 -8.44 -13.09 -3.81
CA THR A 152 -9.33 -12.02 -4.29
C THR A 152 -10.79 -12.35 -3.98
N CYS A 153 -11.62 -11.32 -3.86
CA CYS A 153 -13.08 -11.46 -3.75
C CYS A 153 -13.78 -10.18 -4.27
N THR A 154 -15.09 -10.23 -4.40
CA THR A 154 -15.95 -9.05 -4.66
C THR A 154 -16.20 -8.26 -3.37
N LEU A 155 -16.75 -7.03 -3.49
CA LEU A 155 -17.02 -6.16 -2.32
C LEU A 155 -18.02 -6.74 -1.31
N ASP A 156 -18.84 -7.70 -1.71
CA ASP A 156 -19.81 -8.43 -0.89
C ASP A 156 -19.26 -9.79 -0.40
N GLY A 157 -17.95 -10.01 -0.53
CA GLY A 157 -17.28 -11.22 -0.03
C GLY A 157 -17.52 -12.47 -0.87
N GLN A 158 -18.14 -12.34 -2.05
CA GLN A 158 -18.36 -13.45 -2.97
C GLN A 158 -17.14 -13.68 -3.88
N ASP A 159 -17.20 -14.77 -4.67
CA ASP A 159 -16.15 -15.14 -5.63
C ASP A 159 -14.73 -15.15 -5.02
N VAL A 160 -14.61 -15.72 -3.82
CA VAL A 160 -13.33 -15.85 -3.11
C VAL A 160 -12.42 -16.81 -3.88
N ARG A 161 -11.28 -16.32 -4.36
CA ARG A 161 -10.31 -17.10 -5.15
C ARG A 161 -8.91 -16.95 -4.57
N GLN A 162 -8.26 -18.06 -4.26
CA GLN A 162 -6.83 -18.07 -3.99
C GLN A 162 -6.05 -17.80 -5.28
N ILE A 163 -5.05 -16.92 -5.23
CA ILE A 163 -4.26 -16.54 -6.41
C ILE A 163 -2.78 -16.88 -6.27
N THR A 164 -2.27 -17.14 -5.06
CA THR A 164 -0.91 -17.60 -4.85
C THR A 164 -0.88 -19.01 -4.29
N PHE A 165 0.10 -19.79 -4.70
CA PHE A 165 0.24 -21.20 -4.34
C PHE A 165 1.70 -21.55 -4.03
N GLY A 166 1.93 -22.78 -3.57
CA GLY A 166 3.26 -23.31 -3.29
C GLY A 166 3.82 -22.89 -1.93
N ARG A 167 5.08 -23.26 -1.70
CA ARG A 167 5.78 -23.07 -0.43
C ARG A 167 5.96 -21.59 -0.08
N GLY A 168 5.86 -21.30 1.21
CA GLY A 168 6.12 -20.00 1.79
C GLY A 168 4.93 -19.08 1.72
N GLN A 169 5.04 -17.97 2.45
CA GLN A 169 3.93 -17.09 2.71
C GLN A 169 3.88 -15.94 1.71
N ALA A 170 2.69 -15.53 1.30
CA ALA A 170 2.47 -14.38 0.43
C ALA A 170 1.73 -13.26 1.18
N PHE A 171 2.27 -12.04 1.08
CA PHE A 171 1.86 -10.91 1.90
C PHE A 171 1.69 -9.62 1.08
N ASP A 172 0.92 -8.69 1.66
CA ASP A 172 0.64 -7.33 1.19
C ASP A 172 0.42 -7.21 -0.31
N PRO A 173 -0.61 -7.91 -0.85
CA PRO A 173 -0.93 -7.81 -2.26
C PRO A 173 -1.53 -6.44 -2.60
N VAL A 174 -1.15 -5.90 -3.76
CA VAL A 174 -1.60 -4.62 -4.29
C VAL A 174 -1.99 -4.76 -5.76
N TRP A 175 -3.08 -4.11 -6.17
CA TRP A 175 -3.51 -4.06 -7.57
C TRP A 175 -2.67 -3.07 -8.38
N SER A 176 -2.41 -3.40 -9.65
CA SER A 176 -1.97 -2.41 -10.62
C SER A 176 -3.08 -1.39 -10.92
N PRO A 177 -2.75 -0.17 -11.36
CA PRO A 177 -3.75 0.89 -11.57
C PRO A 177 -4.75 0.59 -12.69
N ASP A 178 -4.40 -0.33 -13.59
CA ASP A 178 -5.23 -0.85 -14.67
C ASP A 178 -5.98 -2.15 -14.29
N GLY A 179 -5.73 -2.70 -13.10
CA GLY A 179 -6.35 -3.94 -12.60
C GLY A 179 -5.88 -5.21 -13.29
N THR A 180 -4.85 -5.16 -14.15
CA THR A 180 -4.42 -6.32 -14.94
C THR A 180 -3.35 -7.17 -14.26
N LYS A 181 -2.80 -6.70 -13.13
CA LYS A 181 -1.72 -7.33 -12.37
C LYS A 181 -1.91 -7.12 -10.87
N ILE A 182 -1.32 -8.01 -10.09
CA ILE A 182 -1.22 -7.91 -8.64
C ILE A 182 0.24 -8.09 -8.27
N ALA A 183 0.79 -7.20 -7.45
CA ALA A 183 2.12 -7.35 -6.87
C ALA A 183 1.97 -7.78 -5.42
N TYR A 184 2.87 -8.62 -4.94
CA TYR A 184 2.92 -9.12 -3.57
C TYR A 184 4.36 -9.46 -3.22
N PHE A 185 4.67 -9.67 -1.94
CA PHE A 185 5.97 -10.25 -1.57
C PHE A 185 5.80 -11.67 -1.03
N ARG A 186 6.81 -12.50 -1.29
CA ARG A 186 6.88 -13.89 -0.84
C ARG A 186 8.02 -14.08 0.14
N GLU A 187 7.71 -14.68 1.28
CA GLU A 187 8.64 -15.05 2.33
C GLU A 187 8.85 -16.57 2.32
N LEU A 188 10.11 -17.00 2.20
CA LEU A 188 10.49 -18.43 2.20
C LEU A 188 11.20 -18.86 3.49
N GLY A 189 11.40 -17.94 4.44
CA GLY A 189 12.11 -18.17 5.70
C GLY A 189 13.64 -18.22 5.56
N ASP A 190 14.20 -17.74 4.44
CA ASP A 190 15.63 -17.74 4.12
C ASP A 190 16.28 -16.35 4.24
N GLY A 191 15.53 -15.36 4.72
CA GLY A 191 15.98 -13.97 4.82
C GLY A 191 16.12 -13.27 3.46
N LYS A 192 15.44 -13.78 2.42
CA LYS A 192 15.46 -13.24 1.05
C LYS A 192 14.05 -13.13 0.45
N ASP A 193 13.15 -12.46 1.15
CA ASP A 193 11.82 -12.08 0.67
C ASP A 193 11.91 -11.33 -0.67
N GLN A 194 11.01 -11.69 -1.59
CA GLN A 194 11.04 -11.21 -2.96
C GLN A 194 9.70 -10.62 -3.38
N ILE A 195 9.76 -9.61 -4.24
CA ILE A 195 8.59 -9.04 -4.90
C ILE A 195 8.25 -9.85 -6.14
N TRP A 196 6.99 -10.24 -6.21
CA TRP A 196 6.39 -10.96 -7.32
C TRP A 196 5.23 -10.16 -7.89
N VAL A 197 4.99 -10.37 -9.18
CA VAL A 197 3.81 -9.90 -9.89
C VAL A 197 3.10 -11.11 -10.48
N ILE A 198 1.78 -11.10 -10.45
CA ILE A 198 0.93 -12.19 -10.96
C ILE A 198 -0.30 -11.62 -11.66
N ASN A 199 -0.92 -12.43 -12.52
CA ASN A 199 -2.23 -12.10 -13.05
C ASN A 199 -3.31 -12.27 -11.96
N PRO A 200 -4.46 -11.58 -12.08
CA PRO A 200 -5.56 -11.67 -11.12
C PRO A 200 -6.19 -13.07 -10.96
N ASP A 201 -5.99 -13.94 -11.94
CA ASP A 201 -6.41 -15.34 -11.92
C ASP A 201 -5.36 -16.29 -11.31
N GLY A 202 -4.23 -15.75 -10.85
CA GLY A 202 -3.10 -16.53 -10.32
C GLY A 202 -2.13 -17.06 -11.38
N SER A 203 -2.33 -16.75 -12.67
CA SER A 203 -1.42 -17.17 -13.73
C SER A 203 -0.21 -16.24 -13.86
N ASN A 204 0.84 -16.74 -14.54
CA ASN A 204 2.05 -15.98 -14.90
C ASN A 204 2.77 -15.28 -13.73
N PRO A 205 3.09 -15.97 -12.61
CA PRO A 205 3.88 -15.37 -11.55
C PRO A 205 5.30 -15.04 -12.05
N LEU A 206 5.73 -13.80 -11.79
CA LEU A 206 7.03 -13.26 -12.21
C LEU A 206 7.69 -12.56 -11.02
N ARG A 207 8.91 -12.98 -10.65
CA ARG A 207 9.74 -12.24 -9.70
C ARG A 207 10.31 -11.00 -10.39
N ILE A 208 10.18 -9.83 -9.76
CA ILE A 208 10.67 -8.56 -10.32
C ILE A 208 11.77 -7.89 -9.49
N SER A 209 12.10 -8.46 -8.32
CA SER A 209 13.15 -7.94 -7.43
C SER A 209 14.49 -8.69 -7.56
N ASP A 210 15.53 -8.06 -7.02
CA ASP A 210 16.87 -8.62 -6.88
C ASP A 210 16.90 -9.75 -5.84
N PRO A 211 17.23 -10.99 -6.24
CA PRO A 211 17.22 -12.16 -5.36
C PRO A 211 18.33 -12.15 -4.29
N ALA A 212 19.32 -11.26 -4.40
CA ALA A 212 20.37 -11.14 -3.39
C ALA A 212 19.94 -10.29 -2.18
N LYS A 213 18.79 -9.61 -2.28
CA LYS A 213 18.31 -8.65 -1.28
C LYS A 213 17.02 -9.10 -0.62
N HIS A 214 16.74 -8.51 0.54
CA HIS A 214 15.47 -8.62 1.24
C HIS A 214 14.53 -7.51 0.76
N ASN A 215 13.41 -7.88 0.14
CA ASN A 215 12.50 -6.94 -0.52
C ASN A 215 11.05 -7.21 -0.12
N TYR A 216 10.32 -6.17 0.29
CA TYR A 216 8.96 -6.31 0.83
C TYR A 216 8.17 -4.99 0.67
N TYR A 217 6.88 -5.03 1.02
CA TYR A 217 5.91 -3.93 0.89
C TYR A 217 5.83 -3.32 -0.53
N PRO A 218 5.40 -4.11 -1.55
CA PRO A 218 5.22 -3.57 -2.89
C PRO A 218 4.05 -2.59 -2.95
N GLU A 219 4.17 -1.60 -3.83
CA GLU A 219 3.11 -0.66 -4.19
C GLU A 219 3.20 -0.37 -5.68
N PHE A 220 2.06 -0.39 -6.39
CA PHE A 220 2.02 0.10 -7.75
C PHE A 220 1.98 1.62 -7.83
N GLY A 221 2.87 2.18 -8.65
CA GLY A 221 2.80 3.55 -9.12
C GLY A 221 1.78 3.74 -10.24
N PRO A 222 1.37 4.98 -10.51
CA PRO A 222 0.31 5.32 -11.47
C PRO A 222 0.62 4.93 -12.92
N ASN A 223 1.91 4.82 -13.27
CA ASN A 223 2.40 4.43 -14.60
C ASN A 223 2.65 2.92 -14.74
N GLY A 224 2.25 2.11 -13.75
CA GLY A 224 2.48 0.67 -13.74
C GLY A 224 3.85 0.22 -13.24
N SER A 225 4.72 1.14 -12.77
CA SER A 225 5.92 0.77 -12.01
C SER A 225 5.55 0.17 -10.64
N VAL A 226 6.43 -0.63 -10.04
CA VAL A 226 6.29 -1.14 -8.68
C VAL A 226 7.37 -0.54 -7.79
N SER A 227 6.95 0.19 -6.76
CA SER A 227 7.84 0.57 -5.65
C SER A 227 7.86 -0.52 -4.58
N TYR A 228 8.98 -0.70 -3.89
CA TYR A 228 9.10 -1.60 -2.75
C TYR A 228 10.26 -1.21 -1.84
N MET A 229 10.23 -1.66 -0.59
CA MET A 229 11.36 -1.50 0.33
C MET A 229 12.42 -2.58 0.07
N SER A 230 13.69 -2.18 0.04
CA SER A 230 14.84 -3.08 -0.14
C SER A 230 15.93 -2.81 0.90
N HIS A 231 16.52 -3.87 1.44
CA HIS A 231 17.73 -3.78 2.25
C HIS A 231 18.95 -3.72 1.33
N LEU A 232 19.46 -2.52 1.07
CA LEU A 232 20.68 -2.33 0.27
C LEU A 232 21.95 -2.72 1.04
N THR A 233 21.94 -2.57 2.37
CA THR A 233 22.97 -3.08 3.30
C THR A 233 22.30 -3.59 4.59
N LYS A 234 23.05 -4.31 5.44
CA LYS A 234 22.53 -4.84 6.73
C LYS A 234 21.86 -3.76 7.62
N ASN A 235 22.24 -2.49 7.47
CA ASN A 235 21.77 -1.39 8.32
C ASN A 235 21.01 -0.28 7.55
N SER A 236 20.78 -0.46 6.24
CA SER A 236 20.08 0.54 5.42
C SER A 236 18.90 -0.05 4.66
N GLN A 237 17.74 0.55 4.89
CA GLN A 237 16.52 0.37 4.13
C GLN A 237 16.40 1.51 3.11
N SER A 238 15.97 1.20 1.89
CA SER A 238 15.69 2.20 0.87
C SER A 238 14.45 1.81 0.08
N PHE A 239 13.65 2.80 -0.34
CA PHE A 239 12.54 2.56 -1.27
C PHE A 239 13.07 2.61 -2.70
N LEU A 240 12.88 1.52 -3.42
CA LEU A 240 13.25 1.41 -4.82
C LEU A 240 11.97 1.49 -5.65
N LEU A 241 12.00 2.30 -6.70
CA LEU A 241 10.97 2.29 -7.74
C LEU A 241 11.51 1.46 -8.91
N HIS A 242 10.83 0.38 -9.27
CA HIS A 242 11.20 -0.49 -10.38
C HIS A 242 10.14 -0.46 -11.47
N ASN A 243 10.56 -0.59 -12.73
CA ASN A 243 9.62 -0.93 -13.79
C ASN A 243 9.31 -2.43 -13.79
N MET A 244 8.29 -2.82 -14.55
CA MET A 244 7.86 -4.21 -14.70
C MET A 244 8.89 -5.14 -15.37
N ARG A 245 10.01 -4.60 -15.86
CA ARG A 245 11.14 -5.35 -16.42
C ARG A 245 12.30 -5.51 -15.42
N GLY A 246 12.11 -5.13 -14.15
CA GLY A 246 13.12 -5.26 -13.10
C GLY A 246 14.23 -4.21 -13.15
N ARG A 247 14.09 -3.13 -13.93
CA ARG A 247 15.04 -2.01 -13.94
C ARG A 247 14.66 -0.98 -12.86
N THR A 248 15.61 -0.63 -11.99
CA THR A 248 15.46 0.47 -11.04
C THR A 248 15.31 1.77 -11.83
N LEU A 249 14.21 2.49 -11.58
CA LEU A 249 13.93 3.80 -12.13
C LEU A 249 14.42 4.91 -11.21
N SER A 250 14.21 4.76 -9.89
CA SER A 250 14.57 5.75 -8.87
C SER A 250 14.83 5.10 -7.51
N THR A 251 15.58 5.78 -6.64
CA THR A 251 15.83 5.38 -5.25
C THR A 251 15.49 6.53 -4.30
N PHE A 252 14.62 6.28 -3.33
CA PHE A 252 14.28 7.24 -2.28
C PHE A 252 14.96 6.82 -0.97
N ALA A 253 15.70 7.76 -0.36
CA ALA A 253 16.42 7.53 0.90
C ALA A 253 15.56 7.76 2.16
N TYR A 254 14.26 7.99 2.00
CA TYR A 254 13.35 8.14 3.15
C TYR A 254 13.08 6.77 3.77
N ARG A 255 13.33 6.62 5.09
CA ARG A 255 12.82 5.48 5.86
C ARG A 255 11.33 5.69 6.09
N THR A 256 10.52 5.18 5.18
CA THR A 256 9.06 5.07 5.34
C THR A 256 8.67 3.59 5.38
N GLU A 257 7.43 3.24 5.69
CA GLU A 257 6.97 1.84 5.61
C GLU A 257 6.22 1.58 4.30
N SER A 258 5.65 2.63 3.70
CA SER A 258 4.91 2.56 2.44
C SER A 258 4.88 3.95 1.81
N ILE A 259 4.94 4.00 0.49
CA ILE A 259 4.52 5.16 -0.30
C ILE A 259 3.18 4.78 -0.92
N ARG A 260 2.19 5.67 -0.93
CA ARG A 260 0.91 5.44 -1.62
C ARG A 260 0.68 6.58 -2.59
N TRP A 261 0.49 6.25 -3.86
CA TRP A 261 0.31 7.23 -4.92
C TRP A 261 -1.13 7.71 -4.97
N SER A 262 -1.35 8.99 -5.30
CA SER A 262 -2.68 9.43 -5.67
C SER A 262 -3.08 8.76 -7.00
N PRO A 263 -4.37 8.38 -7.18
CA PRO A 263 -4.82 7.73 -8.42
C PRO A 263 -4.60 8.55 -9.70
N ASP A 264 -4.53 9.88 -9.59
CA ASP A 264 -4.19 10.79 -10.69
C ASP A 264 -2.68 10.87 -10.99
N GLY A 265 -1.85 10.21 -10.18
CA GLY A 265 -0.41 10.14 -10.29
C GLY A 265 0.34 11.44 -9.98
N LYS A 266 -0.34 12.46 -9.43
CA LYS A 266 0.25 13.78 -9.19
C LYS A 266 0.89 13.93 -7.82
N ARG A 267 0.54 13.07 -6.87
CA ARG A 267 0.97 13.17 -5.46
C ARG A 267 1.30 11.79 -4.88
N ALA A 268 2.00 11.82 -3.77
CA ALA A 268 2.21 10.66 -2.93
C ALA A 268 1.98 11.01 -1.45
N ILE A 269 1.55 10.02 -0.68
CA ILE A 269 1.50 10.08 0.78
C ILE A 269 2.44 9.03 1.36
N PHE A 270 3.16 9.39 2.42
CA PHE A 270 4.11 8.51 3.10
C PHE A 270 4.22 8.90 4.58
N ALA A 271 4.61 7.94 5.41
CA ALA A 271 4.87 8.15 6.84
C ALA A 271 6.36 8.38 7.09
N VAL A 272 6.70 9.29 7.99
CA VAL A 272 8.08 9.54 8.45
C VAL A 272 8.12 9.37 9.97
N SER A 273 9.07 8.58 10.47
CA SER A 273 9.40 8.48 11.90
C SER A 273 10.45 9.51 12.28
N ASP A 274 10.26 10.22 13.39
CA ASP A 274 11.32 11.00 14.05
C ASP A 274 12.02 10.23 15.19
N GLY A 275 11.65 8.97 15.41
CA GLY A 275 12.17 8.11 16.48
C GLY A 275 11.24 7.93 17.67
N GLU A 276 10.30 8.86 17.86
CA GLU A 276 9.29 8.78 18.92
C GLU A 276 7.87 8.72 18.35
N LYS A 277 7.65 9.38 17.21
CA LYS A 277 6.34 9.53 16.57
C LYS A 277 6.44 9.30 15.06
N MET A 278 5.35 8.78 14.50
CA MET A 278 5.12 8.79 13.06
C MET A 278 4.33 10.04 12.68
N ALA A 279 4.63 10.61 11.51
CA ALA A 279 3.85 11.68 10.92
C ALA A 279 3.59 11.40 9.45
N LEU A 280 2.38 11.74 9.00
CA LEU A 280 2.01 11.62 7.59
C LEU A 280 2.40 12.88 6.82
N TYR A 281 2.98 12.66 5.64
CA TYR A 281 3.35 13.70 4.69
C TYR A 281 2.69 13.45 3.34
N VAL A 282 2.30 14.53 2.68
CA VAL A 282 1.91 14.54 1.27
C VAL A 282 2.90 15.37 0.48
N CYS A 283 3.35 14.88 -0.66
CA CYS A 283 4.20 15.60 -1.59
C CYS A 283 3.68 15.46 -3.03
N ASN A 284 4.27 16.22 -3.96
CA ASN A 284 4.10 16.01 -5.39
C ASN A 284 4.74 14.68 -5.81
N ALA A 285 4.32 14.12 -6.94
CA ALA A 285 4.81 12.83 -7.42
C ALA A 285 6.31 12.80 -7.76
N ASP A 286 6.92 13.97 -7.99
CA ASP A 286 8.37 14.14 -8.15
C ASP A 286 9.12 14.25 -6.80
N GLY A 287 8.40 14.15 -5.67
CA GLY A 287 8.94 14.27 -4.31
C GLY A 287 9.03 15.70 -3.78
N SER A 288 8.72 16.72 -4.60
CA SER A 288 8.78 18.13 -4.19
C SER A 288 7.62 18.53 -3.27
N GLY A 289 7.83 19.61 -2.50
CA GLY A 289 6.81 20.22 -1.65
C GLY A 289 6.21 19.31 -0.57
N PRO A 290 7.01 18.55 0.22
CA PRO A 290 6.46 17.72 1.28
C PRO A 290 5.79 18.58 2.36
N LYS A 291 4.53 18.26 2.66
CA LYS A 291 3.72 18.91 3.70
C LYS A 291 3.25 17.88 4.72
N ARG A 292 3.49 18.15 6.00
CA ARG A 292 2.96 17.35 7.11
C ARG A 292 1.44 17.54 7.21
N ILE A 293 0.71 16.44 7.31
CA ILE A 293 -0.76 16.44 7.36
C ILE A 293 -1.34 15.72 8.60
N GLY A 294 -0.50 15.10 9.44
CA GLY A 294 -0.93 14.47 10.69
C GLY A 294 0.21 13.98 11.58
N GLN A 295 -0.11 13.78 12.87
CA GLN A 295 0.64 13.01 13.88
C GLN A 295 -0.20 11.82 14.30
#